data_AF-A0A971MRV4-F1
#
_entry.id   AF-A0A971MRV4-F1
#
_cell.length_a   1.000
_cell.length_b   1.000
_cell.length_c   1.000
_cell.angle_alpha   90.00
_cell.angle_beta   90.00
_cell.angle_gamma   90.00
#
_symmetry.space_group_name_H-M   'P 1'
#
loop_
_entity.id
_entity.type
_entity.pdbx_description
1 polymer ?
#
loop_
_entity_poly.entity_id
_entity_poly.type
_entity_poly.pdbx_seq_one_letter_code
_entity_poly.pdbx_strand_id
1 'polypeptide(L)' 'MKLSLKKAMIKAAHEVFIVADSSKFRQRSLAKIGPIQKDHQCITDQGIPKETRWKLQKESMTD' A
#
# COMPACT_ATOMS: atom_id res chain seq x y z
N MET A 1 -10.45 11.38 -15.64
CA MET A 1 -11.27 10.15 -15.76
C MET A 1 -10.67 8.86 -15.14
N LYS A 2 -9.40 8.80 -14.67
CA LYS A 2 -8.78 7.51 -14.25
C LYS A 2 -8.87 7.14 -12.76
N LEU A 3 -9.30 8.05 -11.87
CA LEU A 3 -9.25 7.79 -10.41
C LEU A 3 -10.47 7.01 -9.89
N SER A 4 -11.67 7.34 -10.39
CA SER A 4 -12.93 6.68 -9.99
C SER A 4 -12.92 5.20 -10.32
N LEU A 5 -12.40 4.83 -11.50
CA LEU A 5 -12.26 3.44 -11.90
C LEU A 5 -11.34 2.65 -10.96
N LYS A 6 -10.16 3.17 -10.63
CA LYS A 6 -9.23 2.50 -9.70
C LYS A 6 -9.84 2.30 -8.31
N LYS A 7 -10.61 3.27 -7.83
CA LYS A 7 -11.35 3.14 -6.57
C LYS A 7 -12.40 2.04 -6.63
N ALA A 8 -13.16 1.96 -7.74
CA ALA A 8 -14.15 0.92 -7.95
C ALA A 8 -13.50 -0.47 -8.03
N MET A 9 -12.35 -0.59 -8.71
CA MET A 9 -11.58 -1.84 -8.79
C MET A 9 -11.15 -2.33 -7.39
N ILE A 10 -10.60 -1.43 -6.56
CA ILE A 10 -10.20 -1.77 -5.18
C ILE A 10 -11.41 -2.20 -4.35
N LYS A 11 -12.54 -1.49 -4.47
CA LYS A 11 -13.77 -1.80 -3.70
C LYS A 11 -14.38 -3.16 -4.08
N ALA A 12 -14.24 -3.58 -5.33
CA ALA A 12 -14.83 -4.82 -5.83
C ALA A 12 -13.93 -6.05 -5.61
N ALA A 13 -12.66 -5.86 -5.21
CA ALA A 13 -11.72 -6.95 -5.06
C ALA A 13 -11.97 -7.73 -3.77
N HIS A 14 -11.87 -9.06 -3.84
CA HIS A 14 -11.87 -9.93 -2.65
C HIS A 14 -10.58 -9.73 -1.82
N GLU A 15 -9.45 -9.56 -2.51
CA GLU A 15 -8.13 -9.33 -1.92
C GLU A 15 -7.39 -8.24 -2.66
N VAL A 16 -6.59 -7.45 -1.94
CA VAL A 16 -5.85 -6.32 -2.50
C VAL A 16 -4.37 -6.48 -2.21
N PHE A 17 -3.58 -6.64 -3.27
CA PHE A 17 -2.11 -6.66 -3.21
C PHE A 17 -1.53 -5.36 -3.77
N ILE A 18 -0.76 -4.64 -2.95
CA ILE A 18 0.00 -3.45 -3.34
C ILE A 18 1.42 -3.89 -3.68
N VAL A 19 1.77 -3.85 -4.95
CA VAL A 19 3.13 -4.15 -5.42
C VAL A 19 3.87 -2.85 -5.69
N ALA A 20 4.99 -2.62 -4.99
CA ALA A 20 5.83 -1.45 -5.17
C ALA A 20 7.28 -1.74 -4.79
N ASP A 21 8.23 -1.26 -5.60
CA ASP A 21 9.65 -1.32 -5.26
C ASP A 21 9.99 -0.43 -4.04
N SER A 22 11.10 -0.73 -3.37
CA SER A 22 11.49 -0.05 -2.13
C SER A 22 11.76 1.45 -2.31
N SER A 23 12.06 1.91 -3.54
CA SER A 23 12.26 3.33 -3.82
C SER A 23 10.98 4.15 -3.66
N LYS A 24 9.79 3.53 -3.76
CA LYS A 24 8.49 4.22 -3.65
C LYS A 24 8.10 4.60 -2.23
N PHE A 25 8.77 4.05 -1.22
CA PHE A 25 8.48 4.34 0.17
C PHE A 25 9.07 5.69 0.58
N ARG A 26 8.38 6.38 1.50
CA ARG A 26 8.79 7.70 2.02
C ARG A 26 8.86 8.81 0.96
N GLN A 27 8.27 8.58 -0.21
CA GLN A 27 8.09 9.60 -1.25
C GLN A 27 6.75 10.32 -1.10
N ARG A 28 6.68 11.57 -1.54
CA ARG A 28 5.42 12.33 -1.65
C ARG A 28 4.81 12.07 -3.03
N SER A 29 3.54 11.67 -3.07
CA SER A 29 2.78 11.52 -4.32
C SER A 29 1.83 12.71 -4.51
N LEU A 30 1.71 13.19 -5.75
CA LEU A 30 0.76 14.24 -6.13
C LEU A 30 -0.70 13.75 -6.21
N ALA A 31 -0.90 12.42 -6.27
CA ALA A 31 -2.23 11.83 -6.39
C ALA A 31 -2.44 10.72 -5.36
N LYS A 32 -3.61 10.74 -4.71
CA LYS A 32 -4.06 9.73 -3.77
C LYS A 32 -5.24 8.95 -4.36
N ILE A 33 -5.06 7.64 -4.55
CA ILE A 33 -6.13 6.74 -5.05
C ILE A 33 -7.13 6.43 -3.93
N GLY A 34 -6.65 6.12 -2.73
CA GLY A 34 -7.47 5.80 -1.57
C GLY A 34 -6.61 5.69 -0.30
N PRO A 35 -7.23 5.41 0.86
CA PRO A 35 -6.48 5.00 2.04
C PRO A 35 -5.86 3.61 1.83
N ILE A 36 -4.77 3.33 2.55
CA ILE A 36 -4.29 1.96 2.75
C ILE A 36 -5.11 1.38 3.90
N GLN A 37 -5.64 0.17 3.73
CA GLN A 37 -6.46 -0.53 4.71
C GLN A 37 -5.66 -1.70 5.31
N LYS A 38 -6.05 -2.19 6.50
CA LYS A 38 -5.33 -3.25 7.23
C LYS A 38 -5.26 -4.58 6.46
N ASP A 39 -6.25 -4.84 5.62
CA ASP A 39 -6.40 -6.03 4.77
C ASP A 39 -5.59 -5.97 3.46
N HIS A 40 -5.01 -4.81 3.13
CA HIS A 40 -4.13 -4.70 1.97
C HIS A 40 -2.77 -5.35 2.24
N GLN A 41 -2.36 -6.27 1.37
CA GLN A 41 -1.06 -6.94 1.46
C GLN A 41 -0.03 -6.22 0.60
N CYS A 42 1.13 -5.87 1.16
CA CYS A 42 2.19 -5.19 0.40
C CYS A 42 3.33 -6.14 0.01
N ILE A 43 3.68 -6.14 -1.27
CA ILE A 43 4.83 -6.86 -1.83
C ILE A 43 5.85 -5.84 -2.29
N THR A 44 7.09 -5.98 -1.81
CA THR A 44 8.21 -5.11 -2.13
C THR A 44 9.51 -5.89 -2.23
N ASP A 45 10.53 -5.30 -2.83
CA ASP A 45 11.87 -5.88 -2.89
C ASP A 45 12.61 -5.80 -1.54
N GLN A 46 13.84 -6.32 -1.49
CA GLN A 46 14.62 -6.40 -0.26
C GLN A 46 15.22 -5.06 0.19
N GLY A 47 15.13 -4.00 -0.62
CA GLY A 47 15.72 -2.69 -0.35
C GLY A 47 14.92 -1.82 0.63
N ILE A 48 13.78 -2.31 1.16
CA ILE A 48 12.96 -1.52 2.08
C ILE A 48 13.72 -1.23 3.40
N PRO A 49 13.82 0.04 3.81
CA PRO A 49 14.50 0.40 5.05
C PRO A 49 13.88 -0.27 6.28
N LYS A 50 14.72 -0.72 7.22
CA LYS A 50 14.29 -1.47 8.41
C LYS A 50 13.23 -0.75 9.22
N GLU A 51 13.33 0.57 9.40
CA GLU A 51 12.31 1.32 10.15
C GLU A 51 10.97 1.35 9.42
N THR A 52 10.98 1.43 8.08
CA THR A 52 9.76 1.41 7.28
C THR A 52 9.11 0.03 7.35
N ARG A 53 9.90 -1.04 7.23
CA ARG A 53 9.43 -2.43 7.38
C ARG A 53 8.78 -2.64 8.76
N TRP A 54 9.44 -2.20 9.83
CA TRP A 54 8.91 -2.30 11.20
C TRP A 54 7.58 -1.58 11.37
N LYS A 55 7.46 -0.35 10.86
CA LYS A 55 6.21 0.43 10.95
C LYS A 55 5.05 -0.26 10.24
N LEU A 56 5.29 -0.75 9.01
CA LEU A 56 4.27 -1.46 8.24
C LEU A 56 3.82 -2.74 8.93
N GLN A 57 4.75 -3.52 9.49
CA GLN A 57 4.44 -4.75 10.22
C GLN A 57 3.70 -4.47 11.53
N LYS A 58 4.08 -3.42 12.27
CA LYS A 58 3.40 -3.05 13.52
C LYS A 58 1.95 -2.64 13.29
N GLU A 59 1.67 -1.90 12.23
CA GLU A 59 0.30 -1.52 11.85
C GLU A 59 -0.55 -2.75 11.46
N SER A 60 0.08 -3.81 10.95
CA SER A 60 -0.57 -5.10 10.70
C SER A 60 -0.85 -5.93 11.97
N MET A 61 -0.24 -5.59 13.11
CA MET A 61 -0.33 -6.33 14.39
C MET A 61 -1.23 -5.64 15.44
N THR A 62 -2.14 -4.75 15.02
CA THR A 62 -3.14 -4.19 15.94
C THR A 62 -4.45 -4.96 15.74
N ASP A 63 -4.74 -5.85 16.68
CA ASP A 63 -6.04 -6.50 16.88
C ASP A 63 -7.16 -5.45 17.08
#